data_AF-A0A7Y2CB08-F1
#
_entry.id   AF-A0A7Y2CB08-F1
#
_cell.length_a   1.000
_cell.length_b   1.000
_cell.length_c   1.000
_cell.angle_alpha   90.00
_cell.angle_beta   90.00
_cell.angle_gamma   90.00
#
_symmetry.space_group_name_H-M   'P 1'
#
loop_
_entity.id
_entity.type
_entity.pdbx_description
1 polymer ?
#
loop_
_entity_poly.entity_id
_entity_poly.type
_entity_poly.pdbx_seq_one_letter_code
_entity_poly.pdbx_strand_id
1 'polypeptide(L)'
;IAMGAAGSDVALETADVALMADDLNALPFAVDLSRRSGRVIRQNLWLSLGMVAFLIPATLLGLDIGPAVALHEGSTLVVSFNALRLLAY
;
A
#
# COMPACT_ATOMS: atom_id res chain seq x y z
N ILE A 1 -21.37 -0.19 0.07
CA ILE A 1 -21.04 1.25 -0.04
C ILE A 1 -22.27 2.03 0.39
N ALA A 2 -22.16 2.93 1.37
CA ALA A 2 -23.25 3.81 1.84
C ALA A 2 -22.94 5.29 1.54
N MET A 3 -23.96 6.15 1.46
CA MET A 3 -23.82 7.60 1.26
C MET A 3 -24.10 8.37 2.55
N GLY A 4 -23.34 9.44 2.79
CA GLY A 4 -23.12 10.06 4.10
C GLY A 4 -24.20 11.01 4.57
N ALA A 5 -25.19 11.36 3.74
CA ALA A 5 -26.40 12.02 4.21
C ALA A 5 -27.69 11.35 3.72
N ALA A 6 -27.63 10.50 2.69
CA ALA A 6 -28.76 9.70 2.20
C ALA A 6 -28.86 8.27 2.78
N GLY A 7 -27.83 7.78 3.48
CA GLY A 7 -27.82 6.44 4.08
C GLY A 7 -28.42 6.43 5.48
N SER A 8 -29.36 5.53 5.75
CA SER A 8 -29.80 5.21 7.12
C SER A 8 -28.58 4.78 7.98
N ASP A 9 -28.60 5.04 9.29
CA ASP A 9 -27.55 4.56 10.23
C ASP A 9 -27.24 3.07 10.04
N VAL A 10 -28.27 2.26 9.76
CA VAL A 10 -28.14 0.82 9.48
C VAL A 10 -27.35 0.55 8.20
N ALA A 11 -27.49 1.40 7.18
CA ALA A 11 -26.73 1.30 5.94
C ALA A 11 -25.27 1.72 6.13
N LEU A 12 -24.99 2.68 7.01
CA LEU A 12 -23.63 3.09 7.37
C LEU A 12 -22.91 1.99 8.18
N GLU A 13 -23.60 1.35 9.12
CA GLU A 13 -23.04 0.28 9.96
C GLU A 13 -22.70 -1.00 9.18
N THR A 14 -23.41 -1.27 8.08
CA THR A 14 -23.22 -2.47 7.26
C THR A 14 -22.31 -2.27 6.06
N ALA A 15 -21.92 -1.03 5.74
CA ALA A 15 -21.10 -0.74 4.55
C ALA A 15 -19.60 -0.74 4.86
N ASP A 16 -18.81 -1.47 4.06
CA ASP A 16 -17.34 -1.44 4.14
C ASP A 16 -16.72 -0.10 3.71
N VAL A 17 -17.49 0.73 3.00
CA VAL A 17 -17.08 2.04 2.48
C VAL A 17 -18.26 3.00 2.57
N ALA A 18 -18.07 4.15 3.22
CA ALA A 18 -19.06 5.22 3.29
C ALA A 18 -18.52 6.48 2.59
N LEU A 19 -19.34 7.07 1.71
CA LEU A 19 -19.05 8.36 1.07
C LEU A 19 -19.55 9.47 2.00
N MET A 20 -18.67 10.31 2.56
CA MET A 20 -19.11 11.35 3.51
C MET A 20 -19.92 12.49 2.86
N ALA A 21 -19.90 12.61 1.54
CA ALA A 21 -20.78 13.50 0.79
C ALA A 21 -21.82 12.69 0.02
N ASP A 22 -23.01 13.26 -0.20
CA ASP A 22 -24.03 12.70 -1.11
C ASP A 22 -23.66 12.91 -2.59
N ASP A 23 -22.38 12.77 -2.92
CA ASP A 23 -21.87 12.90 -4.27
C ASP A 23 -21.35 11.55 -4.79
N LEU A 24 -22.18 10.89 -5.59
CA LEU A 24 -21.81 9.65 -6.28
C LEU A 24 -20.63 9.85 -7.26
N ASN A 25 -20.30 11.10 -7.64
CA ASN A 25 -19.11 11.38 -8.45
C ASN A 25 -17.79 11.17 -7.67
N ALA A 26 -17.84 10.99 -6.34
CA ALA A 26 -16.68 10.59 -5.54
C ALA A 26 -16.34 9.09 -5.68
N LEU A 27 -17.27 8.25 -6.16
CA LEU A 27 -17.03 6.81 -6.34
C LEU A 27 -15.93 6.49 -7.35
N PRO A 28 -15.92 7.08 -8.56
CA PRO A 28 -14.82 6.90 -9.51
C PRO A 28 -13.45 7.20 -8.90
N PHE A 29 -13.33 8.29 -8.11
CA PHE A 29 -12.10 8.65 -7.42
C PHE A 29 -11.67 7.56 -6.43
N ALA A 30 -12.58 7.11 -5.56
CA ALA A 30 -12.29 6.07 -4.57
C ALA A 30 -11.87 4.74 -5.21
N VAL A 31 -12.53 4.34 -6.30
CA VAL A 31 -12.19 3.13 -7.06
C VAL A 31 -10.83 3.25 -7.73
N ASP A 32 -10.51 4.40 -8.36
CA ASP A 32 -9.20 4.56 -9.00
C ASP A 32 -8.07 4.63 -7.97
N LEU A 33 -8.26 5.34 -6.85
CA LEU A 33 -7.32 5.35 -5.73
C LEU A 33 -7.08 3.93 -5.19
N SER A 34 -8.14 3.13 -5.00
CA SER A 34 -8.03 1.73 -4.58
C SER A 34 -7.20 0.90 -5.57
N ARG A 35 -7.44 1.04 -6.88
CA ARG A 35 -6.66 0.35 -7.91
C ARG A 35 -5.19 0.77 -7.91
N ARG A 36 -4.90 2.06 -7.74
CA ARG A 36 -3.51 2.56 -7.66
C ARG A 36 -2.83 2.09 -6.37
N SER A 37 -3.54 2.10 -5.25
CA SER A 37 -3.07 1.54 -3.98
C SER A 37 -2.71 0.06 -4.13
N GLY A 38 -3.60 -0.75 -4.72
CA GLY A 38 -3.33 -2.16 -5.00
C GLY A 38 -2.14 -2.39 -5.94
N ARG A 39 -1.83 -1.46 -6.84
CA ARG A 39 -0.60 -1.52 -7.67
C ARG A 39 0.65 -1.21 -6.83
N VAL A 40 0.61 -0.20 -5.97
CA VAL A 40 1.73 0.16 -5.07
C VAL A 40 1.99 -0.96 -4.05
N ILE A 41 0.96 -1.57 -3.48
CA ILE A 41 1.08 -2.73 -2.58
C ILE A 41 1.80 -3.89 -3.29
N ARG A 42 1.39 -4.23 -4.53
CA ARG A 42 2.07 -5.29 -5.30
C ARG A 42 3.52 -4.95 -5.61
N GLN A 43 3.82 -3.69 -5.93
CA GLN A 43 5.21 -3.23 -6.14
C GLN A 43 6.05 -3.41 -4.86
N ASN A 44 5.52 -2.98 -3.72
CA ASN A 44 6.18 -3.12 -2.42
C ASN A 44 6.42 -4.59 -2.07
N LEU A 45 5.43 -5.46 -2.30
CA LEU A 45 5.55 -6.88 -2.06
C LEU A 45 6.66 -7.51 -2.91
N TRP A 46 6.72 -7.17 -4.20
CA TRP A 46 7.80 -7.64 -5.08
C TRP A 46 9.17 -7.14 -4.65
N LEU A 47 9.29 -5.88 -4.21
CA LEU A 47 10.53 -5.32 -3.69
C LEU A 47 10.98 -6.04 -2.41
N SER A 48 10.08 -6.22 -1.44
CA SER A 48 10.38 -6.90 -0.18
C SER A 48 10.76 -8.36 -0.40
N LEU A 49 9.99 -9.10 -1.21
CA LEU A 49 10.32 -10.49 -1.55
C LEU A 49 11.63 -10.59 -2.33
N GLY A 50 11.86 -9.68 -3.29
CA GLY A 50 13.10 -9.61 -4.05
C GLY A 50 14.32 -9.36 -3.15
N MET A 51 14.18 -8.45 -2.18
CA MET A 51 15.22 -8.16 -1.20
C MET A 51 15.57 -9.40 -0.36
N VAL A 52 14.55 -10.09 0.17
CA VAL A 52 14.74 -11.33 0.95
C VAL A 52 15.39 -12.42 0.07
N ALA A 53 14.87 -12.63 -1.14
CA ALA A 53 15.38 -13.61 -2.09
C ALA A 53 16.83 -13.31 -2.53
N PHE A 54 17.26 -12.04 -2.49
CA PHE A 54 18.62 -11.63 -2.76
C PHE A 54 19.54 -11.77 -1.54
N LEU A 55 19.09 -11.33 -0.37
CA LEU A 55 19.93 -11.24 0.83
C LEU A 55 20.23 -12.61 1.44
N ILE A 56 19.30 -13.56 1.35
CA ILE A 56 19.51 -14.94 1.82
C ILE A 56 20.71 -15.59 1.11
N PRO A 57 20.75 -15.72 -0.24
CA PRO A 57 21.91 -16.31 -0.89
C PRO A 57 23.16 -15.44 -0.74
N ALA A 58 23.05 -14.11 -0.76
CA ALA A 58 24.22 -13.24 -0.59
C ALA A 58 24.92 -13.46 0.76
N THR A 59 24.17 -13.57 1.85
CA THR A 59 24.72 -13.86 3.19
C THR A 59 25.29 -15.27 3.28
N LEU A 60 24.64 -16.28 2.67
CA LEU A 60 25.18 -17.64 2.59
C LEU A 60 26.49 -17.74 1.79
N LEU A 61 26.67 -16.88 0.77
CA LEU A 61 27.88 -16.80 -0.04
C LEU A 61 28.98 -15.92 0.57
N GLY A 62 28.76 -15.38 1.78
CA GLY A 62 29.78 -14.66 2.54
C GLY A 62 29.62 -13.13 2.57
N LEU A 63 28.43 -12.59 2.28
CA LEU A 63 28.16 -11.17 2.54
C LEU A 63 28.15 -10.90 4.05
N ASP A 64 28.97 -9.95 4.49
CA ASP A 64 29.04 -9.52 5.88
C ASP A 64 27.70 -8.95 6.39
N ILE A 65 27.46 -9.11 7.69
CA ILE A 65 26.21 -8.69 8.34
C ILE A 65 26.00 -7.17 8.22
N GLY A 66 27.05 -6.35 8.29
CA GLY A 66 26.94 -4.89 8.22
C GLY A 66 26.28 -4.41 6.92
N PRO A 67 26.86 -4.69 5.74
CA PRO A 67 26.24 -4.41 4.46
C PRO A 67 24.87 -5.07 4.27
N ALA A 68 24.68 -6.30 4.76
CA ALA A 68 23.40 -6.99 4.65
C ALA A 68 22.27 -6.24 5.37
N VAL A 69 22.51 -5.80 6.62
CA VAL A 69 21.56 -5.00 7.39
C VAL A 69 21.32 -3.64 6.74
N ALA A 70 22.37 -2.97 6.27
CA ALA A 70 22.24 -1.69 5.59
C ALA A 70 21.34 -1.79 4.34
N LEU A 71 21.48 -2.85 3.54
CA LEU A 71 20.61 -3.09 2.40
C LEU A 71 19.17 -3.44 2.82
N HIS A 72 18.99 -4.24 3.87
CA HIS A 72 17.66 -4.59 4.39
C HIS A 72 16.90 -3.34 4.84
N GLU A 73 17.50 -2.53 5.69
CA GLU A 73 16.90 -1.28 6.17
C GLU A 73 16.74 -0.25 5.05
N GLY A 74 17.70 -0.19 4.12
CA GLY A 74 17.59 0.61 2.91
C GLY A 74 16.37 0.25 2.06
N SER A 75 16.05 -1.05 1.94
CA SER A 75 14.86 -1.51 1.23
C SER A 75 13.55 -1.05 1.89
N THR A 76 13.51 -0.98 3.22
CA THR A 76 12.38 -0.44 3.99
C THR A 76 12.13 1.02 3.64
N LEU A 77 13.19 1.82 3.49
CA LEU A 77 13.08 3.21 3.04
C LEU A 77 12.51 3.29 1.62
N VAL A 78 13.01 2.47 0.69
CA VAL A 78 12.51 2.44 -0.70
C VAL A 78 11.01 2.12 -0.76
N VAL A 79 10.56 1.10 -0.01
CA VAL A 79 9.15 0.71 0.10
C VAL A 79 8.31 1.85 0.69
N SER A 80 8.83 2.52 1.73
CA SER A 80 8.17 3.66 2.38
C SER A 80 8.01 4.83 1.40
N PHE A 81 9.06 5.19 0.66
CA PHE A 81 8.99 6.22 -0.37
C PHE A 81 7.98 5.86 -1.48
N ASN A 82 7.92 4.59 -1.90
CA ASN A 82 6.96 4.16 -2.91
C ASN A 82 5.51 4.26 -2.40
N ALA A 83 5.27 4.02 -1.11
CA ALA A 83 3.97 4.22 -0.47
C ALA A 83 3.58 5.71 -0.42
N LEU A 84 4.53 6.60 -0.08
CA LEU A 84 4.31 8.05 -0.06
C LEU A 84 3.87 8.62 -1.42
N ARG A 85 4.19 7.95 -2.54
CA ARG A 85 3.71 8.33 -3.88
C ARG A 85 2.17 8.36 -3.98
N LEU A 86 1.46 7.62 -3.14
CA LEU A 86 -0.02 7.66 -3.08
C LEU A 86 -0.56 8.93 -2.45
N LEU A 87 0.22 9.65 -1.64
CA LEU A 87 -0.20 10.93 -1.05
C LEU A 87 -0.20 12.08 -2.05
N ALA A 88 0.56 11.95 -3.14
CA ALA A 88 0.59 12.90 -4.24
C ALA A 88 -0.49 12.63 -5.31
N TYR A 89 -1.44 11.73 -5.01
CA TYR A 89 -2.59 11.43 -5.85
C TYR A 89 -3.69 12.46 -5.65
#